data_AF-A0A9P3C5G8-F1
#
_entry.id   AF-A0A9P3C5G8-F1
#
_cell.length_a   1.000
_cell.length_b   1.000
_cell.length_c   1.000
_cell.angle_alpha   90.00
_cell.angle_beta   90.00
_cell.angle_gamma   90.00
#
_symmetry.space_group_name_H-M   'P 1'
#
loop_
_entity.id
_entity.type
_entity.pdbx_description
1 polymer ?
#
loop_
_entity_poly.entity_id
_entity_poly.type
_entity_poly.pdbx_seq_one_letter_code
_entity_poly.pdbx_strand_id
1 'polypeptide(L)'
;MFQVNFSRVLVGLMGCMALVQQGYSACIPSYRLHEVHKHSADRGWRHSRTSVSQVTKSTYSAGAAYSTSAYASASTEPASVGIPTATPTASATAASGTSASKGNIMIPWYLYPTEGAWTPMEELISSNPDVQFTIIINPDNGPGSTTLPDENFLAAVPRLTAYRNALVIGYVRTGKGTRDIADVTKEINTYAGWPSASGNSSFAVHGIFLDEAPSKYDAAAVTYYKQLASVIRGSKGLGPNNLVVMNPGTVPDAAYLSIPDVTVIFESPYSEFVRALSSDQFQKIKGQDISRFACMVYDVPATVDLSTLLSQLRAISSQTYLSNLNTYQAFDSIWTKAVSLLST
;
A
#
# COMPACT_ATOMS: atom_id res chain seq x y z
N MET A 1 35.15 -68.03 -14.00
CA MET A 1 33.68 -68.09 -13.91
C MET A 1 33.16 -66.68 -14.16
N PHE A 2 32.62 -66.48 -15.37
CA PHE A 2 31.84 -65.34 -15.90
C PHE A 2 32.28 -63.87 -15.68
N GLN A 3 32.79 -63.28 -16.77
CA GLN A 3 32.54 -61.90 -17.20
C GLN A 3 31.03 -61.63 -17.33
N VAL A 4 30.61 -60.36 -17.24
CA VAL A 4 30.03 -59.57 -18.36
C VAL A 4 29.72 -58.15 -17.88
N ASN A 5 30.27 -57.15 -18.60
CA ASN A 5 29.81 -55.77 -18.65
C ASN A 5 28.49 -55.67 -19.43
N PHE A 6 27.51 -54.91 -18.96
CA PHE A 6 26.59 -54.20 -19.86
C PHE A 6 26.23 -52.82 -19.29
N SER A 7 26.66 -51.81 -20.05
CA SER A 7 26.19 -50.44 -20.03
C SER A 7 24.76 -50.38 -20.57
N ARG A 8 23.86 -49.61 -19.93
CA ARG A 8 22.68 -48.98 -20.55
C ARG A 8 22.00 -47.99 -19.58
N VAL A 9 22.24 -46.71 -19.88
CA VAL A 9 21.27 -45.59 -19.90
C VAL A 9 19.96 -45.82 -19.15
N LEU A 10 19.77 -45.08 -18.06
CA LEU A 10 18.44 -44.61 -17.65
C LEU A 10 18.53 -43.13 -17.29
N VAL A 11 18.14 -42.30 -18.26
CA VAL A 11 17.79 -40.89 -18.06
C VAL A 11 16.51 -40.88 -17.25
N GLY A 12 16.63 -40.70 -15.94
CA GLY A 12 15.51 -40.47 -15.05
C GLY A 12 15.31 -38.96 -14.90
N LEU A 13 14.29 -38.42 -15.59
CA LEU A 13 13.76 -37.07 -15.34
C LEU A 13 13.43 -36.92 -13.85
N MET A 14 14.28 -36.22 -13.10
CA MET A 14 13.84 -35.57 -11.86
C MET A 14 13.17 -34.27 -12.28
N GLY A 15 11.87 -34.38 -12.56
CA GLY A 15 11.02 -33.24 -12.83
C GLY A 15 11.01 -32.30 -11.62
N CYS A 16 11.43 -31.06 -11.85
CA CYS A 16 11.07 -29.93 -11.00
C CYS A 16 9.54 -29.85 -10.93
N MET A 17 8.92 -30.46 -9.92
CA MET A 17 7.62 -30.03 -9.46
C MET A 17 7.81 -28.64 -8.83
N ALA A 18 7.77 -27.61 -9.67
CA ALA A 18 7.38 -26.29 -9.23
C ALA A 18 5.93 -26.42 -8.75
N LEU A 19 5.75 -26.66 -7.45
CA LEU A 19 4.48 -26.46 -6.77
C LEU A 19 4.04 -25.04 -7.10
N VAL A 20 3.01 -24.95 -7.94
CA VAL A 20 2.27 -23.71 -8.13
C VAL A 20 1.61 -23.42 -6.79
N GLN A 21 2.27 -22.66 -5.93
CA GLN A 21 1.63 -22.05 -4.77
C GLN A 21 0.55 -21.12 -5.33
N GLN A 22 -0.68 -21.62 -5.41
CA GLN A 22 -1.86 -20.78 -5.47
C GLN A 22 -1.92 -20.10 -4.09
N GLY A 23 -1.64 -18.80 -4.04
CA GLY A 23 -1.76 -18.04 -2.81
C GLY A 23 -3.17 -18.19 -2.27
N TYR A 24 -3.30 -18.76 -1.09
CA TYR A 24 -4.52 -18.66 -0.31
C TYR A 24 -4.53 -17.22 0.20
N SER A 25 -5.41 -16.38 -0.34
CA SER A 25 -5.69 -15.06 0.23
C SER A 25 -6.91 -15.21 1.13
N ALA A 26 -6.92 -14.55 2.29
CA ALA A 26 -8.14 -14.46 3.08
C ALA A 26 -9.24 -13.77 2.23
N CYS A 27 -10.50 -14.15 2.44
CA CYS A 27 -11.61 -13.73 1.59
C CYS A 27 -11.80 -12.20 1.60
N ILE A 28 -11.76 -11.56 0.42
CA ILE A 28 -12.07 -10.14 0.21
C ILE A 28 -13.46 -10.05 -0.45
N PRO A 29 -14.50 -9.56 0.24
CA PRO A 29 -15.79 -9.28 -0.39
C PRO A 29 -15.86 -7.89 -1.00
N SER A 30 -16.83 -7.69 -1.90
CA SER A 30 -17.23 -6.40 -2.44
C SER A 30 -18.43 -5.85 -1.68
N TYR A 31 -18.35 -4.61 -1.18
CA TYR A 31 -19.47 -3.92 -0.54
C TYR A 31 -20.25 -3.17 -1.63
N ARG A 32 -21.17 -3.86 -2.31
CA ARG A 32 -22.08 -3.21 -3.24
C ARG A 32 -23.39 -2.88 -2.53
N LEU A 33 -23.71 -1.59 -2.39
CA LEU A 33 -25.05 -1.15 -2.02
C LEU A 33 -26.04 -1.65 -3.08
N HIS A 34 -26.91 -2.59 -2.70
CA HIS A 34 -28.07 -2.95 -3.49
C HIS A 34 -29.09 -1.80 -3.41
N GLU A 35 -29.06 -0.89 -4.37
CA GLU A 35 -30.23 -0.05 -4.65
C GLU A 35 -31.40 -0.97 -5.02
N VAL A 36 -32.41 -1.01 -4.16
CA VAL A 36 -33.68 -1.69 -4.43
C VAL A 36 -34.45 -0.86 -5.46
N HIS A 37 -34.21 -1.12 -6.75
CA HIS A 37 -35.05 -0.60 -7.81
C HIS A 37 -36.40 -1.34 -7.80
N LYS A 38 -37.45 -0.62 -7.36
CA LYS A 38 -38.84 -1.01 -7.60
C LYS A 38 -39.09 -1.03 -9.11
N HIS A 39 -39.35 -2.22 -9.63
CA HIS A 39 -39.85 -2.43 -10.98
C HIS A 39 -41.19 -1.71 -11.17
N SER A 40 -41.24 -0.76 -12.09
CA SER A 40 -42.46 -0.44 -12.82
C SER A 40 -42.18 -0.73 -14.29
N ALA A 41 -42.91 -1.71 -14.83
CA ALA A 41 -42.84 -2.11 -16.21
C ALA A 41 -43.65 -1.13 -17.05
N ASP A 42 -43.06 -0.58 -18.10
CA ASP A 42 -43.83 -0.37 -19.32
C ASP A 42 -42.99 -0.48 -20.59
N ARG A 43 -43.59 -1.12 -21.59
CA ARG A 43 -42.98 -1.53 -22.86
C ARG A 43 -43.12 -0.40 -23.89
N GLY A 44 -42.09 -0.15 -24.69
CA GLY A 44 -42.19 0.77 -25.83
C GLY A 44 -41.01 0.70 -26.80
N TRP A 45 -41.24 0.04 -27.92
CA TRP A 45 -40.33 -0.20 -29.06
C TRP A 45 -40.24 1.04 -29.97
N ARG A 46 -39.05 1.46 -30.44
CA ARG A 46 -38.74 1.75 -31.88
C ARG A 46 -37.43 2.52 -32.17
N HIS A 47 -36.84 2.06 -33.27
CA HIS A 47 -35.77 2.50 -34.18
C HIS A 47 -35.30 3.97 -34.30
N SER A 48 -33.96 4.07 -34.37
CA SER A 48 -33.11 4.70 -35.42
C SER A 48 -33.39 6.14 -35.89
N ARG A 49 -32.39 7.02 -35.71
CA ARG A 49 -31.91 7.89 -36.80
C ARG A 49 -30.50 8.45 -36.57
N THR A 50 -29.68 8.30 -37.59
CA THR A 50 -28.39 8.93 -37.88
C THR A 50 -28.51 10.45 -38.02
N SER A 51 -27.46 11.18 -37.65
CA SER A 51 -27.11 12.48 -38.24
C SER A 51 -25.62 12.74 -38.09
N VAL A 52 -25.03 13.28 -39.17
CA VAL A 52 -23.62 13.46 -39.48
C VAL A 52 -23.35 14.95 -39.60
N SER A 53 -22.18 15.38 -39.09
CA SER A 53 -21.39 16.58 -39.44
C SER A 53 -21.98 17.98 -39.26
N GLN A 54 -21.22 18.86 -38.60
CA GLN A 54 -20.48 19.90 -39.33
C GLN A 54 -19.33 20.52 -38.53
N VAL A 55 -18.22 20.66 -39.25
CA VAL A 55 -16.97 21.35 -38.91
C VAL A 55 -17.14 22.85 -39.21
N THR A 56 -16.62 23.73 -38.36
CA THR A 56 -16.16 25.06 -38.79
C THR A 56 -14.80 25.38 -38.16
N LYS A 57 -13.85 25.70 -39.04
CA LYS A 57 -12.52 26.29 -38.80
C LYS A 57 -12.63 27.82 -38.73
N SER A 58 -11.57 28.42 -38.19
CA SER A 58 -10.98 29.76 -38.45
C SER A 58 -10.97 30.68 -37.21
N THR A 59 -9.95 31.47 -36.90
CA THR A 59 -8.53 31.58 -37.30
C THR A 59 -7.86 32.49 -36.24
N TYR A 60 -6.55 32.35 -36.09
CA TYR A 60 -5.66 33.12 -35.23
C TYR A 60 -5.67 34.64 -35.45
N SER A 61 -5.31 35.40 -34.41
CA SER A 61 -4.43 36.57 -34.52
C SER A 61 -3.73 36.82 -33.17
N ALA A 62 -2.41 36.65 -33.16
CA ALA A 62 -1.51 37.02 -32.07
C ALA A 62 -1.01 38.45 -32.30
N GLY A 63 -1.10 39.30 -31.28
CA GLY A 63 -0.51 40.63 -31.26
C GLY A 63 0.65 40.66 -30.27
N ALA A 64 1.88 40.66 -30.80
CA ALA A 64 3.09 40.95 -30.04
C ALA A 64 3.38 42.45 -30.10
N ALA A 65 3.59 43.08 -28.94
CA ALA A 65 4.09 44.46 -28.85
C ALA A 65 5.41 44.45 -28.07
N TYR A 66 6.48 44.88 -28.75
CA TYR A 66 7.76 45.26 -28.15
C TYR A 66 7.67 46.70 -27.65
N SER A 67 8.27 47.00 -26.49
CA SER A 67 8.80 48.34 -26.23
C SER A 67 9.99 48.28 -25.27
N THR A 68 10.85 49.27 -25.43
CA THR A 68 12.29 49.27 -25.21
C THR A 68 12.72 49.77 -23.83
N SER A 69 13.93 49.33 -23.45
CA SER A 69 14.75 49.74 -22.31
C SER A 69 15.01 51.24 -22.19
N ALA A 70 15.11 51.72 -20.94
CA ALA A 70 15.78 52.98 -20.58
C ALA A 70 16.82 52.73 -19.48
N TYR A 71 18.06 53.15 -19.76
CA TYR A 71 19.20 53.20 -18.85
C TYR A 71 19.16 54.47 -18.00
N ALA A 72 19.61 54.40 -16.74
CA ALA A 72 20.07 55.57 -15.99
C ALA A 72 21.28 55.18 -15.12
N SER A 73 22.40 55.86 -15.38
CA SER A 73 23.69 55.80 -14.67
C SER A 73 23.65 56.74 -13.45
N ALA A 74 24.22 56.37 -12.30
CA ALA A 74 25.55 56.76 -11.74
C ALA A 74 25.32 56.91 -10.20
N SER A 75 26.22 56.76 -9.23
CA SER A 75 27.66 56.95 -9.11
C SER A 75 28.13 56.36 -7.74
N THR A 76 29.37 55.89 -7.66
CA THR A 76 30.15 55.45 -6.46
C THR A 76 30.67 56.64 -5.64
N GLU A 77 30.80 56.64 -4.30
CA GLU A 77 31.80 56.01 -3.39
C GLU A 77 31.55 56.55 -1.93
N PRO A 78 32.30 56.22 -0.84
CA PRO A 78 32.80 54.92 -0.36
C PRO A 78 32.62 54.68 1.17
N ALA A 79 32.95 53.46 1.62
CA ALA A 79 33.45 53.04 2.94
C ALA A 79 32.57 53.09 4.23
N SER A 80 32.32 51.92 4.82
CA SER A 80 32.90 51.53 6.13
C SER A 80 32.63 50.04 6.42
N VAL A 81 33.70 49.28 6.60
CA VAL A 81 33.64 47.86 6.99
C VAL A 81 33.44 47.79 8.50
N GLY A 82 32.21 47.53 8.93
CA GLY A 82 31.91 47.09 10.29
C GLY A 82 31.92 45.57 10.33
N ILE A 83 32.79 44.99 11.15
CA ILE A 83 32.78 43.55 11.46
C ILE A 83 31.74 43.34 12.57
N PRO A 84 30.61 42.65 12.35
CA PRO A 84 29.81 42.17 13.47
C PRO A 84 30.40 40.86 13.99
N THR A 85 30.96 40.91 15.20
CA THR A 85 31.27 39.73 16.00
C THR A 85 29.96 39.07 16.43
N ALA A 86 29.56 37.99 15.74
CA ALA A 86 28.41 37.19 16.13
C ALA A 86 28.82 36.21 17.25
N THR A 87 28.32 36.47 18.46
CA THR A 87 28.34 35.53 19.58
C THR A 87 27.48 34.31 19.21
N PRO A 88 27.94 33.06 19.36
CA PRO A 88 27.09 31.91 19.11
C PRO A 88 26.11 31.75 20.27
N THR A 89 24.92 32.31 20.15
CA THR A 89 23.77 31.89 20.95
C THR A 89 23.38 30.51 20.47
N ALA A 90 23.72 29.48 21.27
CA ALA A 90 23.24 28.14 21.07
C ALA A 90 21.70 28.13 21.23
N SER A 91 20.99 28.35 20.13
CA SER A 91 19.59 27.98 20.03
C SER A 91 19.53 26.46 20.08
N ALA A 92 19.25 25.92 21.25
CA ALA A 92 18.83 24.53 21.39
C ALA A 92 17.52 24.36 20.62
N THR A 93 17.63 23.98 19.35
CA THR A 93 16.51 23.42 18.61
C THR A 93 16.13 22.15 19.35
N ALA A 94 15.03 22.21 20.11
CA ALA A 94 14.39 21.02 20.64
C ALA A 94 14.07 20.12 19.44
N ALA A 95 14.89 19.09 19.24
CA ALA A 95 14.57 18.01 18.35
C ALA A 95 13.23 17.44 18.85
N SER A 96 12.19 17.52 18.03
CA SER A 96 11.00 16.71 18.21
C SER A 96 11.46 15.27 18.22
N GLY A 97 11.60 14.71 19.41
CA GLY A 97 11.92 13.31 19.62
C GLY A 97 10.72 12.49 19.20
N THR A 98 10.65 12.12 17.93
CA THR A 98 9.91 10.92 17.54
C THR A 98 10.69 9.75 18.14
N SER A 99 10.29 9.28 19.32
CA SER A 99 10.76 8.00 19.83
C SER A 99 10.60 6.97 18.71
N ALA A 100 11.68 6.29 18.34
CA ALA A 100 11.61 5.24 17.33
C ALA A 100 10.60 4.17 17.77
N SER A 101 9.74 3.72 16.86
CA SER A 101 8.76 2.69 17.17
C SER A 101 9.45 1.43 17.69
N LYS A 102 8.89 0.80 18.71
CA LYS A 102 9.40 -0.46 19.29
C LYS A 102 9.02 -1.68 18.43
N GLY A 103 7.97 -1.53 17.63
CA GLY A 103 7.56 -2.49 16.62
C GLY A 103 6.57 -1.90 15.63
N ASN A 104 6.35 -2.60 14.51
CA ASN A 104 5.40 -2.20 13.49
C ASN A 104 4.43 -3.37 13.21
N ILE A 105 3.15 -3.06 13.08
CA ILE A 105 2.10 -4.03 12.72
C ILE A 105 1.40 -3.56 11.46
N MET A 106 1.18 -4.45 10.49
CA MET A 106 0.40 -4.15 9.29
C MET A 106 -0.92 -4.90 9.38
N ILE A 107 -2.06 -4.23 9.21
CA ILE A 107 -3.38 -4.84 9.40
C ILE A 107 -4.22 -4.58 8.15
N PRO A 108 -4.55 -5.62 7.34
CA PRO A 108 -5.66 -5.54 6.41
C PRO A 108 -6.97 -5.38 7.20
N TRP A 109 -7.48 -4.15 7.23
CA TRP A 109 -8.65 -3.75 8.01
C TRP A 109 -9.83 -3.53 7.08
N TYR A 110 -10.36 -4.65 6.57
CA TYR A 110 -11.42 -4.63 5.55
C TYR A 110 -12.81 -4.70 6.17
N LEU A 111 -12.92 -4.59 7.50
CA LEU A 111 -14.21 -4.49 8.20
C LEU A 111 -14.92 -3.19 7.79
N TYR A 112 -16.15 -3.30 7.29
CA TYR A 112 -16.97 -2.15 6.95
C TYR A 112 -17.25 -1.25 8.18
N PRO A 113 -17.05 0.08 8.10
CA PRO A 113 -17.03 0.98 9.25
C PRO A 113 -18.42 1.47 9.70
N THR A 114 -19.41 0.58 9.88
CA THR A 114 -20.65 0.98 10.57
C THR A 114 -20.33 1.64 11.91
N GLU A 115 -21.22 2.50 12.41
CA GLU A 115 -21.06 3.17 13.70
C GLU A 115 -20.55 2.22 14.80
N GLY A 116 -19.43 2.59 15.44
CA GLY A 116 -18.79 1.82 16.50
C GLY A 116 -17.92 0.63 16.05
N ALA A 117 -18.00 0.15 14.80
CA ALA A 117 -17.30 -1.07 14.36
C ALA A 117 -15.77 -0.96 14.41
N TRP A 118 -15.23 0.25 14.23
CA TRP A 118 -13.78 0.51 14.28
C TRP A 118 -13.26 0.89 15.67
N THR A 119 -14.13 1.02 16.67
CA THR A 119 -13.73 1.38 18.05
C THR A 119 -12.62 0.49 18.62
N PRO A 120 -12.67 -0.85 18.46
CA PRO A 120 -11.60 -1.71 18.97
C PRO A 120 -10.22 -1.44 18.33
N MET A 121 -10.19 -1.01 17.06
CA MET A 121 -8.96 -0.61 16.38
C MET A 121 -8.43 0.72 16.96
N GLU A 122 -9.31 1.69 17.18
CA GLU A 122 -8.97 2.98 17.81
C GLU A 122 -8.41 2.78 19.25
N GLU A 123 -9.03 1.89 20.03
CA GLU A 123 -8.57 1.51 21.38
C GLU A 123 -7.20 0.81 21.36
N LEU A 124 -6.99 -0.10 20.40
CA LEU A 124 -5.70 -0.79 20.23
C LEU A 124 -4.57 0.20 19.90
N ILE A 125 -4.81 1.15 19.00
CA ILE A 125 -3.81 2.16 18.60
C ILE A 125 -3.48 3.10 19.76
N SER A 126 -4.52 3.64 20.41
CA SER A 126 -4.37 4.62 21.49
C SER A 126 -3.67 4.05 22.73
N SER A 127 -3.90 2.77 23.02
CA SER A 127 -3.27 2.08 24.15
C SER A 127 -1.80 1.70 23.91
N ASN A 128 -1.30 1.81 22.68
CA ASN A 128 0.04 1.34 22.29
C ASN A 128 0.80 2.41 21.48
N PRO A 129 1.12 3.58 22.07
CA PRO A 129 1.72 4.71 21.36
C PRO A 129 3.13 4.43 20.80
N ASP A 130 3.82 3.41 21.31
CA ASP A 130 5.17 3.01 20.88
C ASP A 130 5.16 2.05 19.67
N VAL A 131 3.98 1.59 19.22
CA VAL A 131 3.83 0.71 18.06
C VAL A 131 3.29 1.50 16.88
N GLN A 132 3.92 1.35 15.71
CA GLN A 132 3.43 1.91 14.46
C GLN A 132 2.44 0.95 13.81
N PHE A 133 1.23 1.42 13.55
CA PHE A 133 0.19 0.67 12.84
C PHE A 133 0.16 1.11 11.37
N THR A 134 0.26 0.15 10.45
CA THR A 134 -0.05 0.35 9.02
C THR A 134 -1.40 -0.31 8.74
N ILE A 135 -2.44 0.47 8.49
CA ILE A 135 -3.83 -0.01 8.42
C ILE A 135 -4.30 0.08 6.98
N ILE A 136 -4.57 -1.05 6.34
CA ILE A 136 -5.01 -1.09 4.94
C ILE A 136 -6.53 -1.04 4.93
N ILE A 137 -7.12 0.01 4.37
CA ILE A 137 -8.57 0.14 4.20
C ILE A 137 -8.97 -0.20 2.76
N ASN A 138 -10.15 -0.78 2.61
CA ASN A 138 -10.66 -1.23 1.33
C ASN A 138 -12.18 -1.00 1.20
N PRO A 139 -12.61 0.21 0.78
CA PRO A 139 -14.02 0.53 0.61
C PRO A 139 -14.79 -0.41 -0.32
N ASP A 140 -14.27 -0.71 -1.51
CA ASP A 140 -14.92 -1.61 -2.47
C ASP A 140 -13.92 -2.19 -3.48
N ASN A 141 -12.99 -3.01 -3.01
CA ASN A 141 -11.86 -3.52 -3.83
C ASN A 141 -11.06 -2.40 -4.51
N GLY A 142 -10.93 -1.28 -3.81
CA GLY A 142 -10.55 0.02 -4.34
C GLY A 142 -11.28 1.14 -3.59
N PRO A 143 -11.12 2.40 -4.01
CA PRO A 143 -11.75 3.56 -3.37
C PRO A 143 -13.26 3.68 -3.62
N GLY A 144 -13.85 2.78 -4.42
CA GLY A 144 -15.23 2.86 -4.92
C GLY A 144 -15.32 3.50 -6.33
N SER A 145 -16.55 3.56 -6.87
CA SER A 145 -16.83 4.09 -8.20
C SER A 145 -17.01 5.61 -8.25
N THR A 146 -17.17 6.24 -7.09
CA THR A 146 -17.37 7.68 -6.87
C THR A 146 -16.10 8.35 -6.35
N THR A 147 -16.09 9.69 -6.32
CA THR A 147 -14.94 10.46 -5.80
C THR A 147 -14.71 10.27 -4.30
N LEU A 148 -15.78 10.03 -3.55
CA LEU A 148 -15.77 9.75 -2.12
C LEU A 148 -16.52 8.44 -1.85
N PRO A 149 -16.10 7.65 -0.84
CA PRO A 149 -16.89 6.53 -0.35
C PRO A 149 -18.11 7.04 0.43
N ASP A 150 -18.88 6.11 1.00
CA ASP A 150 -20.06 6.45 1.79
C ASP A 150 -19.75 7.19 3.11
N GLU A 151 -20.83 7.60 3.79
CA GLU A 151 -20.79 8.36 5.05
C GLU A 151 -20.10 7.61 6.20
N ASN A 152 -20.12 6.28 6.21
CA ASN A 152 -19.48 5.47 7.25
C ASN A 152 -17.95 5.60 7.14
N PHE A 153 -17.40 5.51 5.92
CA PHE A 153 -15.98 5.78 5.69
C PHE A 153 -15.61 7.24 5.96
N LEU A 154 -16.43 8.19 5.51
CA LEU A 154 -16.22 9.62 5.75
C LEU A 154 -16.15 9.96 7.25
N ALA A 155 -16.93 9.27 8.08
CA ALA A 155 -16.91 9.44 9.53
C ALA A 155 -15.71 8.73 10.19
N ALA A 156 -15.35 7.53 9.74
CA ALA A 156 -14.40 6.67 10.43
C ALA A 156 -12.93 6.94 10.10
N VAL A 157 -12.59 7.18 8.83
CA VAL A 157 -11.20 7.40 8.40
C VAL A 157 -10.53 8.56 9.15
N PRO A 158 -11.18 9.74 9.36
CA PRO A 158 -10.57 10.84 10.08
C PRO A 158 -10.21 10.53 11.53
N ARG A 159 -10.93 9.58 12.17
CA ARG A 159 -10.62 9.15 13.54
C ARG A 159 -9.34 8.32 13.58
N LEU A 160 -9.14 7.42 12.62
CA LEU A 160 -7.90 6.64 12.53
C LEU A 160 -6.69 7.49 12.16
N THR A 161 -6.84 8.41 11.20
CA THR A 161 -5.73 9.26 10.76
C THR A 161 -5.31 10.31 11.79
N ALA A 162 -6.13 10.56 12.81
CA ALA A 162 -5.79 11.46 13.92
C ALA A 162 -4.67 10.91 14.83
N TYR A 163 -4.45 9.59 14.83
CA TYR A 163 -3.40 8.97 15.64
C TYR A 163 -2.03 9.07 14.95
N ARG A 164 -1.05 9.67 15.63
CA ARG A 164 0.32 9.85 15.09
C ARG A 164 1.03 8.54 14.78
N ASN A 165 0.66 7.46 15.45
CA ASN A 165 1.17 6.11 15.26
C ASN A 165 0.28 5.25 14.34
N ALA A 166 -0.60 5.85 13.54
CA ALA A 166 -1.41 5.16 12.53
C ALA A 166 -1.15 5.68 11.11
N LEU A 167 -0.73 4.76 10.22
CA LEU A 167 -0.57 4.95 8.79
C LEU A 167 -1.72 4.24 8.07
N VAL A 168 -2.81 4.95 7.81
CA VAL A 168 -3.93 4.40 7.02
C VAL A 168 -3.55 4.41 5.55
N ILE A 169 -3.64 3.30 4.82
CA ILE A 169 -3.30 3.22 3.38
C ILE A 169 -4.45 2.63 2.57
N GLY A 170 -4.62 3.12 1.33
CA GLY A 170 -5.70 2.69 0.44
C GLY A 170 -5.36 1.43 -0.34
N TYR A 171 -6.23 0.43 -0.33
CA TYR A 171 -6.13 -0.77 -1.15
C TYR A 171 -6.41 -0.45 -2.63
N VAL A 172 -5.57 -0.95 -3.53
CA VAL A 172 -5.74 -0.89 -4.99
C VAL A 172 -5.35 -2.23 -5.61
N ARG A 173 -6.29 -2.89 -6.30
CA ARG A 173 -6.04 -4.18 -6.97
C ARG A 173 -5.29 -3.98 -8.29
N THR A 174 -4.34 -4.83 -8.63
CA THR A 174 -3.54 -4.67 -9.86
C THR A 174 -3.67 -5.83 -10.86
N GLY A 175 -4.24 -6.98 -10.44
CA GLY A 175 -4.35 -8.16 -11.29
C GLY A 175 -3.01 -8.66 -11.81
N LYS A 176 -1.97 -8.69 -10.97
CA LYS A 176 -0.59 -9.10 -11.35
C LYS A 176 0.01 -8.25 -12.47
N GLY A 177 -0.38 -6.97 -12.53
CA GLY A 177 0.05 -6.02 -13.56
C GLY A 177 -0.70 -6.14 -14.89
N THR A 178 -1.84 -6.85 -14.92
CA THR A 178 -2.66 -7.00 -16.13
C THR A 178 -3.83 -6.03 -16.22
N ARG A 179 -4.21 -5.37 -15.12
CA ARG A 179 -5.21 -4.29 -15.17
C ARG A 179 -4.65 -3.09 -15.94
N ASP A 180 -5.51 -2.41 -16.69
CA ASP A 180 -5.12 -1.17 -17.38
C ASP A 180 -4.52 -0.18 -16.38
N ILE A 181 -3.33 0.32 -16.71
CA ILE A 181 -2.59 1.24 -15.82
C ILE A 181 -3.34 2.55 -15.62
N ALA A 182 -4.15 2.99 -16.58
CA ALA A 182 -4.98 4.18 -16.47
C ALA A 182 -6.07 4.00 -15.41
N ASP A 183 -6.69 2.81 -15.35
CA ASP A 183 -7.71 2.50 -14.34
C ASP A 183 -7.10 2.45 -12.93
N VAL A 184 -5.95 1.79 -12.79
CA VAL A 184 -5.24 1.70 -11.51
C VAL A 184 -4.73 3.07 -11.06
N THR A 185 -4.21 3.88 -11.99
CA THR A 185 -3.81 5.27 -11.74
C THR A 185 -5.00 6.13 -11.32
N LYS A 186 -6.18 5.91 -11.91
CA LYS A 186 -7.41 6.61 -11.53
C LYS A 186 -7.80 6.29 -10.09
N GLU A 187 -7.75 5.03 -9.67
CA GLU A 187 -8.04 4.64 -8.28
C GLU A 187 -7.05 5.25 -7.28
N ILE A 188 -5.75 5.25 -7.61
CA ILE A 188 -4.71 5.93 -6.81
C ILE A 188 -5.04 7.43 -6.67
N ASN A 189 -5.40 8.08 -7.78
CA ASN A 189 -5.74 9.50 -7.80
C ASN A 189 -7.04 9.80 -7.03
N THR A 190 -8.01 8.88 -7.00
CA THR A 190 -9.21 9.03 -6.18
C THR A 190 -8.84 9.10 -4.69
N TYR A 191 -8.03 8.17 -4.18
CA TYR A 191 -7.53 8.24 -2.79
C TYR A 191 -6.74 9.53 -2.53
N ALA A 192 -5.85 9.93 -3.44
CA ALA A 192 -5.07 11.16 -3.31
C ALA A 192 -5.96 12.43 -3.29
N GLY A 193 -7.12 12.37 -3.96
CA GLY A 193 -8.09 13.44 -4.05
C GLY A 193 -9.05 13.54 -2.86
N TRP A 194 -9.16 12.51 -2.01
CA TRP A 194 -10.08 12.47 -0.87
C TRP A 194 -10.05 13.71 0.04
N PRO A 195 -8.88 14.26 0.42
CA PRO A 195 -8.84 15.44 1.28
C PRO A 195 -9.49 16.66 0.64
N SER A 196 -9.27 16.84 -0.66
CA SER A 196 -9.81 17.98 -1.42
C SER A 196 -11.29 17.79 -1.71
N ALA A 197 -11.69 16.58 -2.09
CA ALA A 197 -13.06 16.26 -2.45
C ALA A 197 -14.01 16.29 -1.25
N SER A 198 -13.55 15.88 -0.07
CA SER A 198 -14.33 15.92 1.17
C SER A 198 -14.35 17.29 1.86
N GLY A 199 -13.40 18.18 1.51
CA GLY A 199 -13.16 19.42 2.26
C GLY A 199 -12.59 19.19 3.66
N ASN A 200 -12.16 17.97 4.00
CA ASN A 200 -11.58 17.59 5.28
C ASN A 200 -10.17 17.02 5.07
N SER A 201 -9.14 17.76 5.49
CA SER A 201 -7.75 17.33 5.36
C SER A 201 -7.42 16.04 6.10
N SER A 202 -8.22 15.68 7.11
CA SER A 202 -8.05 14.44 7.89
C SER A 202 -8.70 13.24 7.21
N PHE A 203 -9.60 13.45 6.25
CA PHE A 203 -10.10 12.39 5.38
C PHE A 203 -9.09 12.13 4.25
N ALA A 204 -8.01 11.47 4.63
CA ALA A 204 -6.87 11.17 3.78
C ALA A 204 -6.42 9.72 3.98
N VAL A 205 -5.62 9.21 3.05
CA VAL A 205 -4.77 8.04 3.30
C VAL A 205 -3.32 8.47 3.18
N HIS A 206 -2.42 7.70 3.78
CA HIS A 206 -0.99 7.96 3.94
C HIS A 206 -0.12 7.16 2.95
N GLY A 207 -0.75 6.56 1.94
CA GLY A 207 -0.11 5.71 0.95
C GLY A 207 -1.08 4.76 0.26
N ILE A 208 -0.53 3.87 -0.58
CA ILE A 208 -1.28 2.88 -1.35
C ILE A 208 -0.69 1.49 -1.14
N PHE A 209 -1.59 0.54 -0.95
CA PHE A 209 -1.35 -0.89 -0.96
C PHE A 209 -1.73 -1.47 -2.33
N LEU A 210 -0.74 -1.79 -3.15
CA LEU A 210 -0.89 -2.42 -4.46
C LEU A 210 -1.00 -3.93 -4.30
N ASP A 211 -2.24 -4.44 -4.33
CA ASP A 211 -2.52 -5.84 -4.12
C ASP A 211 -2.42 -6.69 -5.40
N GLU A 212 -2.27 -7.99 -5.23
CA GLU A 212 -2.08 -8.99 -6.28
C GLU A 212 -0.83 -8.76 -7.13
N ALA A 213 0.29 -8.29 -6.53
CA ALA A 213 1.53 -8.12 -7.26
C ALA A 213 2.10 -9.45 -7.78
N PRO A 214 2.80 -9.47 -8.94
CA PRO A 214 3.42 -10.69 -9.42
C PRO A 214 4.65 -11.05 -8.58
N SER A 215 4.88 -12.35 -8.40
CA SER A 215 6.11 -12.86 -7.79
C SER A 215 7.16 -13.31 -8.81
N LYS A 216 6.75 -13.68 -10.03
CA LYS A 216 7.66 -14.09 -11.10
C LYS A 216 8.09 -12.87 -11.92
N TYR A 217 9.35 -12.88 -12.37
CA TYR A 217 9.86 -11.84 -13.25
C TYR A 217 9.02 -11.73 -14.54
N ASP A 218 8.59 -10.50 -14.82
CA ASP A 218 8.09 -10.08 -16.11
C ASP A 218 8.47 -8.61 -16.34
N ALA A 219 9.12 -8.31 -17.47
CA ALA A 219 9.68 -6.99 -17.74
C ALA A 219 8.61 -5.89 -17.89
N ALA A 220 7.45 -6.25 -18.46
CA ALA A 220 6.34 -5.32 -18.62
C ALA A 220 5.72 -4.99 -17.26
N ALA A 221 5.52 -6.00 -16.40
CA ALA A 221 5.07 -5.82 -15.04
C ALA A 221 6.07 -5.00 -14.20
N VAL A 222 7.38 -5.24 -14.30
CA VAL A 222 8.38 -4.39 -13.61
C VAL A 222 8.22 -2.91 -14.00
N THR A 223 8.04 -2.64 -15.29
CA THR A 223 7.80 -1.28 -15.81
C THR A 223 6.49 -0.70 -15.27
N TYR A 224 5.42 -1.50 -15.28
CA TYR A 224 4.11 -1.16 -14.75
C TYR A 224 4.17 -0.73 -13.28
N TYR A 225 4.78 -1.53 -12.40
CA TYR A 225 4.88 -1.21 -10.97
C TYR A 225 5.81 -0.03 -10.68
N LYS A 226 6.88 0.17 -11.46
CA LYS A 226 7.71 1.38 -11.36
C LYS A 226 6.90 2.64 -11.67
N GLN A 227 6.06 2.59 -12.70
CA GLN A 227 5.20 3.70 -13.06
C GLN A 227 4.16 3.98 -11.96
N LEU A 228 3.50 2.96 -11.42
CA LEU A 228 2.56 3.13 -10.30
C LEU A 228 3.25 3.71 -9.05
N ALA A 229 4.43 3.19 -8.68
CA ALA A 229 5.19 3.73 -7.55
C ALA A 229 5.59 5.20 -7.79
N SER A 230 5.93 5.57 -9.03
CA SER A 230 6.19 6.97 -9.39
C SER A 230 4.95 7.85 -9.27
N VAL A 231 3.77 7.36 -9.67
CA VAL A 231 2.49 8.07 -9.49
C VAL A 231 2.23 8.30 -8.01
N ILE A 232 2.29 7.26 -7.19
CA ILE A 232 2.02 7.34 -5.74
C ILE A 232 2.97 8.34 -5.08
N ARG A 233 4.28 8.22 -5.33
CA ARG A 233 5.29 9.13 -4.76
C ARG A 233 5.11 10.58 -5.21
N GLY A 234 4.62 10.81 -6.44
CA GLY A 234 4.34 12.14 -6.98
C GLY A 234 2.99 12.75 -6.57
N SER A 235 2.08 11.95 -6.00
CA SER A 235 0.75 12.40 -5.63
C SER A 235 0.76 13.38 -4.45
N LYS A 236 -0.08 14.40 -4.54
CA LYS A 236 -0.44 15.26 -3.41
C LYS A 236 -1.63 14.61 -2.69
N GLY A 237 -1.60 14.57 -1.36
CA GLY A 237 -2.71 14.04 -0.56
C GLY A 237 -2.57 12.60 -0.08
N LEU A 238 -1.44 11.93 -0.34
CA LEU A 238 -1.09 10.60 0.20
C LEU A 238 -0.05 10.65 1.34
N GLY A 239 0.11 11.81 1.99
CA GLY A 239 1.22 12.09 2.91
C GLY A 239 1.11 11.39 4.28
N PRO A 240 2.18 11.36 5.09
CA PRO A 240 3.34 12.24 4.96
C PRO A 240 4.38 11.78 3.93
N ASN A 241 4.52 10.48 3.69
CA ASN A 241 5.60 9.91 2.88
C ASN A 241 5.15 9.27 1.56
N ASN A 242 3.84 9.28 1.26
CA ASN A 242 3.28 8.61 0.08
C ASN A 242 3.68 7.13 0.03
N LEU A 243 3.42 6.40 1.11
CA LEU A 243 3.89 5.03 1.31
C LEU A 243 3.44 4.12 0.15
N VAL A 244 4.39 3.37 -0.42
CA VAL A 244 4.13 2.36 -1.45
C VAL A 244 4.32 0.98 -0.84
N VAL A 245 3.23 0.23 -0.73
CA VAL A 245 3.27 -1.19 -0.35
C VAL A 245 2.88 -2.04 -1.55
N MET A 246 3.62 -3.11 -1.82
CA MET A 246 3.25 -4.12 -2.83
C MET A 246 3.01 -5.47 -2.17
N ASN A 247 1.94 -6.15 -2.55
CA ASN A 247 1.60 -7.46 -2.03
C ASN A 247 1.63 -8.56 -3.10
N PRO A 248 2.76 -9.26 -3.25
CA PRO A 248 2.82 -10.52 -4.00
C PRO A 248 2.42 -11.77 -3.19
N GLY A 249 2.25 -11.66 -1.86
CA GLY A 249 1.94 -12.77 -0.94
C GLY A 249 3.07 -13.80 -0.78
N THR A 250 4.21 -13.61 -1.44
CA THR A 250 5.38 -14.49 -1.42
C THR A 250 6.62 -13.70 -1.84
N VAL A 251 7.82 -14.22 -1.58
CA VAL A 251 9.07 -13.57 -2.00
C VAL A 251 9.11 -13.41 -3.52
N PRO A 252 9.05 -12.18 -4.07
CA PRO A 252 9.04 -11.96 -5.50
C PRO A 252 10.45 -12.02 -6.09
N ASP A 253 10.54 -11.95 -7.42
CA ASP A 253 11.79 -11.70 -8.13
C ASP A 253 12.45 -10.39 -7.64
N ALA A 254 13.79 -10.38 -7.59
CA ALA A 254 14.57 -9.25 -7.09
C ALA A 254 14.31 -7.94 -7.84
N ALA A 255 13.88 -8.02 -9.11
CA ALA A 255 13.53 -6.85 -9.91
C ALA A 255 12.36 -6.02 -9.30
N TYR A 256 11.51 -6.64 -8.47
CA TYR A 256 10.40 -5.95 -7.79
C TYR A 256 10.79 -5.38 -6.43
N LEU A 257 11.79 -5.94 -5.73
CA LEU A 257 12.10 -5.61 -4.33
C LEU A 257 12.52 -4.16 -4.09
N SER A 258 13.06 -3.49 -5.12
CA SER A 258 13.48 -2.08 -5.06
C SER A 258 12.36 -1.09 -5.39
N ILE A 259 11.21 -1.56 -5.87
CA ILE A 259 10.12 -0.69 -6.33
C ILE A 259 9.34 -0.07 -5.17
N PRO A 260 8.78 -0.85 -4.22
CA PRO A 260 8.00 -0.30 -3.11
C PRO A 260 8.90 0.09 -1.94
N ASP A 261 8.29 0.71 -0.93
CA ASP A 261 8.92 0.92 0.37
C ASP A 261 8.80 -0.36 1.21
N VAL A 262 7.67 -1.07 1.08
CA VAL A 262 7.41 -2.35 1.77
C VAL A 262 6.86 -3.40 0.79
N THR A 263 7.37 -4.63 0.88
CA THR A 263 6.87 -5.80 0.13
C THR A 263 6.29 -6.83 1.11
N VAL A 264 5.05 -7.27 0.88
CA VAL A 264 4.48 -8.41 1.62
C VAL A 264 5.05 -9.71 1.03
N ILE A 265 6.03 -10.28 1.73
CA ILE A 265 6.82 -11.43 1.26
C ILE A 265 6.23 -12.78 1.69
N PHE A 266 5.16 -12.76 2.48
CA PHE A 266 4.43 -13.94 2.91
C PHE A 266 2.99 -13.52 3.26
N GLU A 267 2.00 -14.19 2.70
CA GLU A 267 0.60 -14.07 3.07
C GLU A 267 -0.08 -15.42 2.93
N SER A 268 -0.31 -16.12 4.03
CA SER A 268 -0.91 -17.47 4.05
C SER A 268 -1.22 -17.94 5.48
N PRO A 269 -1.93 -19.08 5.65
CA PRO A 269 -2.17 -19.70 6.95
C PRO A 269 -0.87 -20.04 7.70
N TYR A 270 -0.95 -20.12 9.03
CA TYR A 270 0.17 -20.51 9.91
C TYR A 270 0.82 -21.85 9.50
N SER A 271 0.03 -22.83 9.06
CA SER A 271 0.56 -24.11 8.58
C SER A 271 1.53 -23.95 7.41
N GLU A 272 1.24 -23.03 6.49
CA GLU A 272 2.12 -22.72 5.36
C GLU A 272 3.32 -21.87 5.79
N PHE A 273 3.19 -21.05 6.84
CA PHE A 273 4.33 -20.31 7.40
C PHE A 273 5.39 -21.27 7.94
N VAL A 274 4.97 -22.30 8.69
CA VAL A 274 5.87 -23.35 9.20
C VAL A 274 6.57 -24.08 8.05
N ARG A 275 5.86 -24.34 6.95
CA ARG A 275 6.43 -24.97 5.74
C ARG A 275 7.43 -24.05 5.05
N ALA A 276 7.11 -22.75 4.91
CA ALA A 276 7.97 -21.75 4.30
C ALA A 276 9.28 -21.56 5.06
N LEU A 277 9.23 -21.56 6.40
CA LEU A 277 10.44 -21.54 7.25
C LEU A 277 11.32 -22.78 7.03
N SER A 278 10.71 -23.93 6.75
CA SER A 278 11.42 -25.21 6.56
C SER A 278 11.94 -25.40 5.13
N SER A 279 11.47 -24.62 4.15
CA SER A 279 11.74 -24.79 2.72
C SER A 279 12.70 -23.76 2.12
N ASP A 280 13.42 -23.02 2.97
CA ASP A 280 14.36 -21.97 2.56
C ASP A 280 13.74 -20.86 1.69
N GLN A 281 12.42 -20.67 1.73
CA GLN A 281 11.70 -19.66 0.93
C GLN A 281 12.28 -18.25 1.11
N PHE A 282 12.71 -17.92 2.33
CA PHE A 282 13.26 -16.61 2.68
C PHE A 282 14.77 -16.46 2.42
N GLN A 283 15.48 -17.51 1.98
CA GLN A 283 16.93 -17.40 1.71
C GLN A 283 17.23 -16.39 0.60
N LYS A 284 16.32 -16.21 -0.37
CA LYS A 284 16.48 -15.26 -1.47
C LYS A 284 16.56 -13.80 -1.03
N ILE A 285 16.08 -13.48 0.17
CA ILE A 285 16.10 -12.13 0.76
C ILE A 285 17.06 -12.04 1.95
N LYS A 286 17.89 -13.06 2.18
CA LYS A 286 18.86 -13.04 3.27
C LYS A 286 19.84 -11.88 3.09
N GLY A 287 20.03 -11.09 4.14
CA GLY A 287 20.90 -9.90 4.15
C GLY A 287 20.27 -8.65 3.54
N GLN A 288 19.04 -8.73 3.05
CA GLN A 288 18.25 -7.54 2.70
C GLN A 288 17.77 -6.84 3.97
N ASP A 289 17.47 -5.55 3.84
CA ASP A 289 16.89 -4.77 4.94
C ASP A 289 15.46 -5.24 5.24
N ILE A 290 15.28 -5.88 6.40
CA ILE A 290 13.98 -6.39 6.86
C ILE A 290 12.94 -5.28 7.10
N SER A 291 13.37 -4.01 7.20
CA SER A 291 12.47 -2.86 7.27
C SER A 291 11.56 -2.77 6.03
N ARG A 292 12.01 -3.31 4.90
CA ARG A 292 11.32 -3.32 3.60
C ARG A 292 10.32 -4.46 3.44
N PHE A 293 10.15 -5.31 4.47
CA PHE A 293 9.32 -6.50 4.36
C PHE A 293 8.19 -6.52 5.38
N ALA A 294 7.09 -7.15 4.94
CA ALA A 294 5.95 -7.49 5.76
C ALA A 294 5.59 -8.98 5.60
N CYS A 295 5.09 -9.60 6.68
CA CYS A 295 4.53 -10.95 6.65
C CYS A 295 3.11 -10.93 7.22
N MET A 296 2.20 -11.66 6.59
CA MET A 296 0.83 -11.83 7.03
C MET A 296 0.54 -13.30 7.29
N VAL A 297 0.30 -13.66 8.55
CA VAL A 297 0.00 -15.03 8.95
C VAL A 297 -1.36 -15.07 9.61
N TYR A 298 -2.27 -15.87 9.07
CA TYR A 298 -3.60 -16.06 9.62
C TYR A 298 -3.85 -17.53 9.96
N ASP A 299 -5.03 -17.88 10.46
CA ASP A 299 -5.32 -19.23 10.98
C ASP A 299 -4.28 -19.70 12.02
N VAL A 300 -3.79 -18.80 12.87
CA VAL A 300 -2.86 -19.14 13.95
C VAL A 300 -3.60 -19.97 14.99
N PRO A 301 -3.20 -21.22 15.28
CA PRO A 301 -3.85 -22.03 16.31
C PRO A 301 -3.64 -21.44 17.71
N ALA A 302 -4.64 -21.55 18.60
CA ALA A 302 -4.54 -21.07 19.99
C ALA A 302 -3.43 -21.74 20.82
N THR A 303 -2.92 -22.89 20.36
CA THR A 303 -1.80 -23.62 20.99
C THR A 303 -0.42 -23.06 20.65
N VAL A 304 -0.32 -22.14 19.68
CA VAL A 304 0.96 -21.57 19.27
C VAL A 304 1.42 -20.53 20.28
N ASP A 305 2.70 -20.62 20.69
CA ASP A 305 3.34 -19.59 21.48
C ASP A 305 3.59 -18.33 20.63
N LEU A 306 2.86 -17.26 20.95
CA LEU A 306 2.87 -16.03 20.17
C LEU A 306 4.22 -15.32 20.21
N SER A 307 4.94 -15.40 21.32
CA SER A 307 6.27 -14.77 21.46
C SER A 307 7.29 -15.42 20.53
N THR A 308 7.26 -16.75 20.42
CA THR A 308 8.10 -17.52 19.50
C THR A 308 7.76 -17.19 18.05
N LEU A 309 6.46 -17.19 17.69
CA LEU A 309 6.02 -16.84 16.35
C LEU A 309 6.43 -15.42 15.95
N LEU A 310 6.21 -14.44 16.83
CA LEU A 310 6.63 -13.06 16.59
C LEU A 310 8.15 -12.95 16.45
N SER A 311 8.93 -13.68 17.25
CA SER A 311 10.40 -13.69 17.11
C SER A 311 10.84 -14.23 15.75
N GLN A 312 10.18 -15.29 15.25
CA GLN A 312 10.45 -15.85 13.92
C GLN A 312 10.08 -14.86 12.80
N LEU A 313 8.95 -14.17 12.92
CA LEU A 313 8.51 -13.17 11.94
C LEU A 313 9.41 -11.93 11.95
N ARG A 314 9.76 -11.42 13.13
CA ARG A 314 10.67 -10.26 13.29
C ARG A 314 12.08 -10.53 12.78
N ALA A 315 12.49 -11.79 12.68
CA ALA A 315 13.77 -12.15 12.09
C ALA A 315 13.81 -12.00 10.55
N ILE A 316 12.64 -11.90 9.90
CA ILE A 316 12.52 -11.84 8.42
C ILE A 316 11.76 -10.60 7.91
N SER A 317 10.97 -9.93 8.75
CA SER A 317 10.21 -8.73 8.38
C SER A 317 10.02 -7.79 9.57
N SER A 318 9.91 -6.48 9.29
CA SER A 318 9.67 -5.47 10.34
C SER A 318 8.19 -5.23 10.62
N GLN A 319 7.33 -5.57 9.67
CA GLN A 319 5.88 -5.42 9.76
C GLN A 319 5.23 -6.79 9.75
N THR A 320 4.34 -7.03 10.70
CA THR A 320 3.70 -8.34 10.84
C THR A 320 2.19 -8.17 10.95
N TYR A 321 1.44 -9.09 10.36
CA TYR A 321 0.02 -9.35 10.66
C TYR A 321 -0.10 -10.76 11.24
N LEU A 322 -0.87 -10.91 12.32
CA LEU A 322 -1.21 -12.20 12.92
C LEU A 322 -2.71 -12.28 13.16
N SER A 323 -3.35 -13.40 12.85
CA SER A 323 -4.76 -13.62 13.18
C SER A 323 -5.07 -15.09 13.43
N ASN A 324 -5.94 -15.38 14.39
CA ASN A 324 -6.61 -16.66 14.56
C ASN A 324 -7.68 -16.88 13.49
N LEU A 325 -8.14 -15.83 12.79
CA LEU A 325 -9.24 -15.86 11.83
C LEU A 325 -8.72 -15.96 10.38
N ASN A 326 -9.49 -16.61 9.50
CA ASN A 326 -9.25 -16.61 8.04
C ASN A 326 -9.96 -15.46 7.30
N THR A 327 -10.16 -14.32 7.96
CA THR A 327 -10.81 -13.14 7.40
C THR A 327 -10.11 -11.86 7.82
N TYR A 328 -10.17 -10.85 6.95
CA TYR A 328 -9.69 -9.49 7.19
C TYR A 328 -10.82 -8.52 7.62
N GLN A 329 -12.04 -9.04 7.82
CA GLN A 329 -13.23 -8.26 8.14
C GLN A 329 -13.68 -8.39 9.59
N ALA A 330 -12.78 -8.77 10.49
CA ALA A 330 -13.10 -8.91 11.90
C ALA A 330 -11.93 -8.48 12.75
N PHE A 331 -12.23 -7.86 13.88
CA PHE A 331 -11.23 -7.63 14.91
C PHE A 331 -10.84 -8.97 15.55
N ASP A 332 -9.55 -9.20 15.70
CA ASP A 332 -9.05 -10.36 16.43
C ASP A 332 -8.36 -9.93 17.73
N SER A 333 -8.84 -10.48 18.84
CA SER A 333 -8.26 -10.29 20.17
C SER A 333 -6.78 -10.68 20.29
N ILE A 334 -6.25 -11.52 19.39
CA ILE A 334 -4.82 -11.84 19.34
C ILE A 334 -3.96 -10.59 19.15
N TRP A 335 -4.49 -9.54 18.51
CA TRP A 335 -3.76 -8.29 18.27
C TRP A 335 -3.41 -7.58 19.57
N THR A 336 -4.27 -7.61 20.60
CA THR A 336 -3.95 -7.03 21.90
C THR A 336 -2.70 -7.67 22.50
N LYS A 337 -2.58 -8.99 22.40
CA LYS A 337 -1.38 -9.72 22.87
C LYS A 337 -0.18 -9.49 21.95
N ALA A 338 -0.37 -9.51 20.63
CA ALA A 338 0.70 -9.32 19.66
C ALA A 338 1.34 -7.92 19.77
N VAL A 339 0.52 -6.88 19.86
CA VAL A 339 0.98 -5.48 19.99
C VAL A 339 1.69 -5.27 21.33
N SER A 340 1.20 -5.87 22.42
CA SER A 340 1.89 -5.83 23.71
C SER A 340 3.31 -6.43 23.62
N LEU A 341 3.48 -7.54 22.91
CA LEU A 341 4.78 -8.18 22.68
C LEU A 341 5.67 -7.42 21.68
N LEU A 342 5.10 -6.60 20.81
CA LEU A 342 5.84 -5.69 19.93
C LEU A 342 6.32 -4.42 20.65
N SER A 343 5.69 -4.07 21.77
CA SER A 343 5.99 -2.87 22.56
C SER A 343 7.12 -3.07 23.58
N THR A 344 7.63 -4.29 23.72
CA THR A 344 8.72 -4.68 24.64
C THR A 344 10.05 -4.79 23.90
#